data_AF-A0A0A8X845-F1
#
_entry.id   AF-A0A0A8X845-F1
#
_cell.length_a   1.000
_cell.length_b   1.000
_cell.length_c   1.000
_cell.angle_alpha   90.00
_cell.angle_beta   90.00
_cell.angle_gamma   90.00
#
_symmetry.space_group_name_H-M   'P 1'
#
loop_
_entity.id
_entity.type
_entity.pdbx_description
1 polymer ?
#
loop_
_entity_poly.entity_id
_entity_poly.type
_entity_poly.pdbx_seq_one_letter_code
_entity_poly.pdbx_strand_id
1 'polypeptide(L)'
;MYKFRTMHVLQAEKRLVTSVDDPRIFSFGSLIRKAKVDELPQLLNVLKGDMSIVGPRPEDPVIVERYYTEGQLRTLEVLPGLTSPGSLYYYTSGESLLTGDNTDEKYIEAVMPMKLAIDLYYTKNTSLMYDLQIMLRTAYVIVAKLAGRNDFKEIWECSKIRFEKK
;
A
#
# COMPACT_ATOMS: atom_id res chain seq x y z
N MET A 1 -1.39 14.69 -4.16
CA MET A 1 -2.18 13.71 -3.39
C MET A 1 -2.64 14.36 -2.08
N TYR A 2 -3.95 14.36 -1.81
CA TYR A 2 -4.51 14.93 -0.58
C TYR A 2 -4.79 13.83 0.46
N LYS A 3 -4.52 14.12 1.73
CA LYS A 3 -4.81 13.23 2.87
C LYS A 3 -5.08 14.08 4.12
N PHE A 4 -6.04 13.69 4.95
CA PHE A 4 -6.19 14.35 6.25
C PHE A 4 -5.02 14.02 7.17
N ARG A 5 -4.55 15.01 7.92
CA ARG A 5 -3.42 14.83 8.84
C ARG A 5 -3.87 14.01 10.05
N THR A 6 -3.28 12.84 10.23
CA THR A 6 -3.53 11.93 11.37
C THR A 6 -2.31 11.72 12.26
N MET A 7 -1.24 12.49 12.06
CA MET A 7 0.04 12.35 12.78
C MET A 7 0.62 13.68 13.25
N HIS A 8 1.27 13.66 14.42
CA HIS A 8 2.11 14.74 14.93
C HIS A 8 3.39 14.88 14.11
N VAL A 9 3.91 16.11 14.01
CA VAL A 9 5.25 16.35 13.48
C VAL A 9 6.19 16.30 14.67
N LEU A 10 6.72 15.10 14.96
CA LEU A 10 7.79 14.94 15.94
C LEU A 10 9.13 15.19 15.24
N GLN A 11 9.96 16.04 15.83
CA GLN A 11 11.20 16.53 15.22
C GLN A 11 12.32 15.46 15.17
N ALA A 12 12.16 14.32 15.86
CA ALA A 12 13.24 13.38 16.17
C ALA A 12 13.17 12.01 15.48
N GLU A 13 12.06 11.61 14.86
CA GLU A 13 11.94 10.28 14.21
C GLU A 13 11.58 10.42 12.72
N LYS A 14 12.62 10.53 11.87
CA LYS A 14 12.51 10.35 10.42
C LYS A 14 12.34 8.85 10.09
N ARG A 15 11.25 8.24 10.56
CA ARG A 15 10.83 6.91 10.09
C ARG A 15 10.10 7.04 8.77
N LEU A 16 10.55 6.32 7.75
CA LEU A 16 9.98 6.35 6.40
C LEU A 16 8.67 5.55 6.34
N VAL A 17 8.54 4.52 7.19
CA VAL A 17 7.36 3.65 7.24
C VAL A 17 6.59 3.86 8.55
N THR A 18 5.26 3.69 8.52
CA THR A 18 4.44 3.69 9.73
C THR A 18 4.44 2.29 10.35
N SER A 19 4.88 2.16 11.60
CA SER A 19 4.75 0.94 12.40
C SER A 19 3.35 0.78 13.01
N VAL A 20 3.00 -0.43 13.47
CA VAL A 20 1.69 -0.71 14.09
C VAL A 20 1.41 0.17 15.32
N ASP A 21 2.43 0.44 16.13
CA ASP A 21 2.36 1.30 17.33
C ASP A 21 3.13 2.62 17.15
N ASP A 22 3.02 3.24 15.97
CA ASP A 22 3.74 4.47 15.66
C ASP A 22 3.35 5.63 16.62
N PRO A 23 4.29 6.16 17.43
CA PRO A 23 4.00 7.17 18.46
C PRO A 23 3.59 8.52 17.85
N ARG A 24 3.78 8.71 16.54
CA ARG A 24 3.36 9.92 15.82
C ARG A 24 1.84 9.95 15.62
N ILE A 25 1.12 8.83 15.76
CA ILE A 25 -0.33 8.77 15.58
C ILE A 25 -1.03 9.22 16.87
N PHE A 26 -1.86 10.26 16.80
CA PHE A 26 -2.68 10.67 17.95
C PHE A 26 -3.85 9.73 18.17
N SER A 27 -4.37 9.65 19.41
CA SER A 27 -5.38 8.67 19.81
C SER A 27 -6.63 8.66 18.92
N PHE A 28 -7.14 9.85 18.55
CA PHE A 28 -8.27 9.96 17.61
C PHE A 28 -7.87 9.67 16.15
N GLY A 29 -6.60 9.89 15.79
CA GLY A 29 -6.05 9.63 14.46
C GLY A 29 -6.00 8.14 14.14
N SER A 30 -5.84 7.29 15.16
CA SER A 30 -5.98 5.83 15.01
C SER A 30 -7.37 5.44 14.54
N LEU A 31 -8.44 6.05 15.07
CA LEU A 31 -9.82 5.78 14.65
C LEU A 31 -10.06 6.23 13.20
N ILE A 32 -9.58 7.42 12.83
CA ILE A 32 -9.69 7.95 11.45
C ILE A 32 -8.96 7.03 10.45
N ARG A 33 -7.74 6.58 10.78
CA ARG A 33 -6.95 5.66 9.94
C ARG A 33 -7.58 4.27 9.84
N LYS A 34 -8.15 3.76 10.95
CA LYS A 34 -8.90 2.49 10.96
C LYS A 34 -10.14 2.57 10.06
N ALA A 35 -10.84 3.70 10.09
CA ALA A 35 -12.01 3.94 9.25
C ALA A 35 -11.67 4.39 7.82
N LYS A 36 -10.38 4.54 7.47
CA LYS A 36 -9.89 5.05 6.17
C LYS A 36 -10.45 6.41 5.76
N VAL A 37 -10.97 7.19 6.72
CA VAL A 37 -11.58 8.51 6.50
C VAL A 37 -10.53 9.53 6.08
N ASP A 38 -9.26 9.30 6.45
CA ASP A 38 -8.11 10.11 6.05
C ASP A 38 -7.88 10.14 4.53
N GLU A 39 -8.38 9.14 3.81
CA GLU A 39 -8.21 8.97 2.37
C GLU A 39 -9.38 9.53 1.54
N LEU A 40 -10.46 10.03 2.16
CA LEU A 40 -11.60 10.65 1.45
C LEU A 40 -11.17 11.76 0.45
N PRO A 41 -10.20 12.65 0.76
CA PRO A 41 -9.72 13.64 -0.21
C PRO A 41 -9.06 13.03 -1.45
N GLN A 42 -8.65 11.76 -1.42
CA GLN A 42 -8.08 11.08 -2.59
C GLN A 42 -9.15 10.80 -3.65
N LEU A 43 -10.42 10.65 -3.26
CA LEU A 43 -11.52 10.51 -4.21
C LEU A 43 -11.68 11.75 -5.11
N LEU A 44 -11.40 12.94 -4.58
CA LEU A 44 -11.38 14.18 -5.38
C LEU A 44 -10.26 14.17 -6.42
N ASN A 45 -9.12 13.54 -6.14
CA ASN A 45 -8.03 13.40 -7.12
C ASN A 45 -8.42 12.43 -8.24
N VAL A 46 -9.17 11.37 -7.91
CA VAL A 46 -9.74 10.46 -8.92
C VAL A 46 -10.69 11.20 -9.85
N LEU A 47 -11.57 12.05 -9.30
CA LEU A 47 -12.50 12.86 -10.09
C LEU A 47 -11.79 13.93 -10.94
N LYS A 48 -10.65 14.45 -10.48
CA LYS A 48 -9.82 15.41 -11.23
C LYS A 48 -8.96 14.77 -12.31
N GLY A 49 -8.81 13.44 -12.31
CA GLY A 49 -7.94 12.71 -13.23
C GLY A 49 -6.47 12.61 -12.78
N ASP A 50 -6.13 13.09 -11.59
CA ASP A 50 -4.77 13.00 -11.03
C ASP A 50 -4.46 11.60 -10.44
N MET A 51 -5.50 10.79 -10.22
CA MET A 51 -5.42 9.42 -9.68
C MET A 51 -6.42 8.51 -10.39
N SER A 52 -6.17 7.20 -10.33
CA SER A 52 -7.13 6.17 -10.70
C SER A 52 -7.75 5.52 -9.46
N ILE A 53 -8.83 4.75 -9.62
CA ILE A 53 -9.34 3.90 -8.53
C ILE A 53 -8.37 2.76 -8.26
N VAL A 54 -7.88 2.11 -9.32
CA VAL A 54 -6.92 1.01 -9.25
C VAL A 54 -5.63 1.41 -9.94
N GLY A 55 -4.50 1.24 -9.25
CA GLY A 55 -3.18 1.62 -9.75
C GLY A 55 -2.11 1.49 -8.66
N PRO A 56 -0.85 1.21 -9.00
CA PRO A 56 0.27 1.18 -8.06
C PRO A 56 0.31 2.44 -7.19
N ARG A 57 0.63 2.26 -5.91
CA ARG A 57 0.78 3.40 -5.00
C ARG A 57 2.26 3.77 -4.89
N PRO A 58 2.66 4.99 -5.28
CA PRO A 58 4.06 5.39 -5.19
C PRO A 58 4.51 5.40 -3.73
N GLU A 59 5.75 4.96 -3.52
CA GLU A 59 6.42 5.03 -2.22
C GLU A 59 6.87 6.47 -1.92
N ASP A 60 7.42 6.69 -0.73
CA ASP A 60 8.08 7.94 -0.39
C ASP A 60 9.17 8.26 -1.44
N PRO A 61 9.28 9.51 -1.94
CA PRO A 61 10.31 9.87 -2.92
C PRO A 61 11.73 9.48 -2.50
N VAL A 62 12.05 9.52 -1.19
CA VAL A 62 13.35 9.08 -0.66
C VAL A 62 13.55 7.57 -0.85
N ILE A 63 12.49 6.77 -0.70
CA ILE A 63 12.55 5.32 -0.96
C ILE A 63 12.73 5.06 -2.45
N VAL A 64 11.98 5.78 -3.29
CA VAL A 64 12.06 5.67 -4.75
C VAL A 64 13.47 5.98 -5.23
N GLU A 65 14.02 7.12 -4.84
CA GLU A 65 15.35 7.57 -5.26
C GLU A 65 16.46 6.61 -4.81
N ARG A 66 16.35 6.01 -3.62
CA ARG A 66 17.42 5.21 -3.03
C ARG A 66 17.38 3.73 -3.35
N TYR A 67 16.18 3.16 -3.54
CA TYR A 67 16.01 1.70 -3.55
C TYR A 67 15.33 1.15 -4.80
N TYR A 68 14.70 1.99 -5.64
CA TYR A 68 14.11 1.47 -6.86
C TYR A 68 15.17 1.14 -7.90
N THR A 69 15.01 -0.02 -8.52
CA THR A 69 15.67 -0.37 -9.78
C THR A 69 14.96 0.29 -10.96
N GLU A 70 15.64 0.39 -12.12
CA GLU A 70 15.02 0.90 -13.35
C GLU A 70 13.73 0.16 -13.72
N GLY A 71 13.71 -1.16 -13.52
CA GLY A 71 12.51 -1.97 -13.75
C GLY A 71 11.35 -1.62 -12.81
N GLN A 72 11.64 -1.24 -11.57
CA GLN A 72 10.62 -0.84 -10.57
C GLN A 72 10.09 0.57 -10.80
N LEU A 73 10.88 1.48 -11.38
CA LEU A 73 10.43 2.82 -11.75
C LEU A 73 9.24 2.78 -12.73
N ARG A 74 9.07 1.70 -13.47
CA ARG A 74 7.90 1.50 -14.36
C ARG A 74 6.56 1.49 -13.62
N THR A 75 6.55 1.24 -12.31
CA THR A 75 5.32 1.39 -11.50
C THR A 75 4.83 2.83 -11.42
N LEU A 76 5.70 3.81 -11.71
CA LEU A 76 5.40 5.24 -11.69
C LEU A 76 4.93 5.77 -13.07
N GLU A 77 4.96 4.93 -14.11
CA GLU A 77 4.52 5.30 -15.48
C GLU A 77 2.98 5.35 -15.60
N VAL A 78 2.26 4.82 -14.61
CA VAL A 78 0.80 4.77 -14.59
C VAL A 78 0.25 5.68 -13.50
N LEU A 79 -1.02 6.08 -13.64
CA LEU A 79 -1.67 6.90 -12.62
C LEU A 79 -1.71 6.17 -11.27
N PRO A 80 -1.41 6.86 -10.17
CA PRO A 80 -1.47 6.27 -8.85
C PRO A 80 -2.91 5.92 -8.46
N GLY A 81 -3.09 4.74 -7.87
CA GLY A 81 -4.40 4.22 -7.49
C GLY A 81 -4.79 4.51 -6.04
N LEU A 82 -6.11 4.56 -5.79
CA LEU A 82 -6.65 4.47 -4.43
C LEU A 82 -6.38 3.09 -3.82
N THR A 83 -6.48 2.03 -4.64
CA THR A 83 -6.09 0.67 -4.28
C THR A 83 -5.17 0.06 -5.33
N SER A 84 -4.37 -0.91 -4.94
CA SER A 84 -3.52 -1.69 -5.83
C SER A 84 -3.40 -3.11 -5.29
N PRO A 85 -3.04 -4.11 -6.13
CA PRO A 85 -2.78 -5.45 -5.62
C PRO A 85 -1.55 -5.47 -4.69
N GLY A 86 -0.54 -4.62 -4.90
CA GLY A 86 0.57 -4.44 -3.96
C GLY A 86 0.11 -3.84 -2.62
N SER A 87 -0.81 -2.87 -2.65
CA SER A 87 -1.41 -2.29 -1.44
C SER A 87 -2.28 -3.30 -0.69
N LEU A 88 -2.99 -4.17 -1.43
CA LEU A 88 -3.76 -5.27 -0.87
C LEU A 88 -2.84 -6.28 -0.18
N TYR A 89 -1.75 -6.69 -0.84
CA TYR A 89 -0.71 -7.54 -0.24
C TYR A 89 -0.15 -6.94 1.05
N TYR A 90 0.21 -5.66 1.01
CA TYR A 90 0.71 -4.95 2.18
C TYR A 90 -0.31 -5.04 3.32
N TYR A 91 -1.58 -4.75 3.03
CA TYR A 91 -2.63 -4.72 4.05
C TYR A 91 -3.02 -6.09 4.59
N THR A 92 -2.93 -7.17 3.80
CA THR A 92 -3.30 -8.53 4.26
C THR A 92 -2.13 -9.31 4.86
N SER A 93 -0.89 -9.04 4.42
CA SER A 93 0.25 -9.91 4.67
C SER A 93 1.55 -9.14 4.97
N GLY A 94 1.79 -8.00 4.34
CA GLY A 94 3.03 -7.23 4.51
C GLY A 94 3.12 -6.51 5.87
N GLU A 95 2.00 -5.98 6.37
CA GLU A 95 1.95 -5.18 7.61
C GLU A 95 2.37 -5.99 8.84
N SER A 96 2.01 -7.27 8.92
CA SER A 96 2.36 -8.14 10.05
C SER A 96 3.86 -8.46 10.11
N LEU A 97 4.60 -8.30 9.01
CA LEU A 97 6.05 -8.48 8.96
C LEU A 97 6.80 -7.27 9.55
N LEU A 98 6.12 -6.14 9.74
CA LEU A 98 6.69 -4.88 10.25
C LEU A 98 6.49 -4.73 11.76
N THR A 99 6.95 -5.72 12.51
CA THR A 99 6.89 -5.73 13.99
C THR A 99 8.30 -5.71 14.60
N GLY A 100 8.42 -5.11 15.79
CA GLY A 100 9.69 -4.95 16.52
C GLY A 100 10.56 -3.81 15.99
N ASP A 101 11.86 -3.86 16.29
CA ASP A 101 12.83 -2.87 15.82
C ASP A 101 13.18 -3.04 14.33
N ASN A 102 13.81 -2.03 13.74
CA ASN A 102 14.25 -1.99 12.33
C ASN A 102 13.13 -2.18 11.29
N THR A 103 11.97 -1.56 11.52
CA THR A 103 10.82 -1.67 10.59
C THR A 103 11.14 -1.15 9.19
N ASP A 104 11.94 -0.09 9.08
CA ASP A 104 12.31 0.50 7.78
C ASP A 104 13.17 -0.48 6.95
N GLU A 105 14.15 -1.15 7.58
CA GLU A 105 14.99 -2.17 6.93
C GLU A 105 14.15 -3.39 6.50
N LYS A 106 13.32 -3.92 7.39
CA LYS A 106 12.41 -5.04 7.07
C LYS A 106 11.47 -4.70 5.91
N TYR A 107 11.00 -3.46 5.85
CA TYR A 107 10.17 -3.01 4.74
C TYR A 107 10.95 -3.05 3.43
N ILE A 108 12.13 -2.44 3.39
CA ILE A 108 12.97 -2.34 2.20
C ILE A 108 13.40 -3.72 1.70
N GLU A 109 13.75 -4.63 2.60
CA GLU A 109 14.30 -5.95 2.24
C GLU A 109 13.22 -6.99 1.90
N ALA A 110 12.12 -7.03 2.66
CA ALA A 110 11.14 -8.13 2.57
C ALA A 110 9.82 -7.71 1.91
N VAL A 111 9.29 -6.54 2.27
CA VAL A 111 7.91 -6.15 1.89
C VAL A 111 7.87 -5.41 0.56
N MET A 112 8.72 -4.39 0.41
CA MET A 112 8.77 -3.52 -0.76
C MET A 112 9.08 -4.28 -2.05
N PRO A 113 10.08 -5.20 -2.12
CA PRO A 113 10.38 -5.88 -3.38
C PRO A 113 9.21 -6.74 -3.87
N MET A 114 8.49 -7.37 -2.94
CA MET A 114 7.32 -8.18 -3.25
C MET A 114 6.15 -7.31 -3.71
N LYS A 115 5.86 -6.24 -2.96
CA LYS A 115 4.83 -5.25 -3.29
C LYS A 115 5.04 -4.67 -4.70
N LEU A 116 6.27 -4.24 -5.01
CA LEU A 116 6.61 -3.69 -6.33
C LEU A 116 6.50 -4.73 -7.44
N ALA A 117 6.90 -5.98 -7.20
CA ALA A 117 6.75 -7.03 -8.19
C ALA A 117 5.27 -7.30 -8.52
N ILE A 118 4.39 -7.28 -7.51
CA ILE A 118 2.94 -7.41 -7.69
C ILE A 118 2.38 -6.22 -8.48
N ASP A 119 2.78 -5.00 -8.12
CA ASP A 119 2.33 -3.80 -8.83
C ASP A 119 2.85 -3.75 -10.28
N LEU A 120 4.08 -4.24 -10.55
CA LEU A 120 4.59 -4.41 -11.92
C LEU A 120 3.85 -5.49 -12.71
N TYR A 121 3.44 -6.57 -12.06
CA TYR A 121 2.59 -7.57 -12.70
C TYR A 121 1.24 -6.97 -13.08
N TYR A 122 0.68 -6.13 -12.19
CA TYR A 122 -0.53 -5.38 -12.49
C TYR A 122 -0.37 -4.47 -13.70
N THR A 123 0.69 -3.64 -13.76
CA THR A 123 0.88 -2.71 -14.90
C THR A 123 0.99 -3.44 -16.24
N LYS A 124 1.51 -4.67 -16.26
CA LYS A 124 1.59 -5.51 -17.47
C LYS A 124 0.27 -6.20 -17.84
N ASN A 125 -0.62 -6.44 -16.89
CA ASN A 125 -1.85 -7.24 -17.06
C ASN A 125 -3.12 -6.43 -16.77
N THR A 126 -3.06 -5.10 -16.86
CA THR A 126 -4.20 -4.23 -16.58
C THR A 126 -5.39 -4.58 -17.48
N SER A 127 -6.56 -4.73 -16.88
CA SER A 127 -7.83 -4.92 -17.60
C SER A 127 -8.98 -4.49 -16.70
N LEU A 128 -10.10 -4.06 -17.30
CA LEU A 128 -11.29 -3.66 -16.55
C LEU A 128 -11.79 -4.75 -15.60
N MET A 129 -11.70 -6.02 -16.03
CA MET A 129 -12.07 -7.16 -15.20
C MET A 129 -11.12 -7.31 -14.01
N TYR A 130 -9.82 -7.14 -14.23
CA TYR A 130 -8.84 -7.24 -13.15
C TYR A 130 -9.01 -6.10 -12.14
N ASP A 131 -9.27 -4.87 -12.61
CA ASP A 131 -9.59 -3.73 -11.75
C ASP A 131 -10.82 -3.99 -10.89
N LEU A 132 -11.89 -4.53 -11.48
CA LEU A 132 -13.10 -4.90 -10.74
C LEU A 132 -12.82 -5.95 -9.66
N GLN A 133 -12.00 -6.96 -9.96
CA GLN A 133 -11.59 -7.95 -8.97
C GLN A 133 -10.80 -7.33 -7.82
N ILE A 134 -9.88 -6.40 -8.12
CA ILE A 134 -9.10 -5.69 -7.09
C ILE A 134 -10.03 -4.85 -6.22
N MET A 135 -10.97 -4.10 -6.81
CA MET A 135 -11.95 -3.30 -6.07
C MET A 135 -12.80 -4.16 -5.11
N LEU A 136 -13.35 -5.28 -5.60
CA LEU A 136 -14.16 -6.19 -4.78
C LEU A 136 -13.33 -6.85 -3.66
N ARG A 137 -12.10 -7.27 -3.95
CA ARG A 137 -11.20 -7.85 -2.94
C ARG A 137 -10.83 -6.84 -1.86
N THR A 138 -10.53 -5.60 -2.26
CA THR A 138 -10.23 -4.52 -1.32
C THR A 138 -11.44 -4.22 -0.43
N ALA A 139 -12.64 -4.09 -1.01
CA ALA A 139 -13.87 -3.89 -0.23
C ALA A 139 -14.12 -5.02 0.77
N TYR A 140 -13.99 -6.29 0.32
CA TYR A 140 -14.11 -7.46 1.20
C TYR A 140 -13.09 -7.44 2.34
N VAL A 141 -11.81 -7.17 2.05
CA VAL A 141 -10.76 -7.16 3.08
C VAL A 141 -10.99 -6.05 4.11
N ILE A 142 -11.41 -4.85 3.67
CA ILE A 142 -11.74 -3.75 4.58
C ILE A 142 -12.89 -4.15 5.51
N VAL A 143 -14.00 -4.65 4.95
CA VAL A 143 -15.17 -5.08 5.74
C VAL A 143 -14.80 -6.22 6.70
N ALA A 144 -14.02 -7.20 6.24
CA ALA A 144 -13.58 -8.33 7.07
C ALA A 144 -12.69 -7.87 8.23
N LYS A 145 -11.74 -6.96 8.01
CA LYS A 145 -10.92 -6.39 9.09
C LYS A 145 -11.75 -5.57 10.07
N LEU A 146 -12.72 -4.78 9.60
CA LEU A 146 -13.65 -4.06 10.47
C LEU A 146 -14.51 -5.01 11.32
N ALA A 147 -14.83 -6.19 10.79
CA ALA A 147 -15.51 -7.26 11.52
C ALA A 147 -14.56 -8.08 12.44
N GLY A 148 -13.29 -7.69 12.59
CA GLY A 148 -12.33 -8.31 13.50
C GLY A 148 -11.50 -9.46 12.90
N ARG A 149 -11.65 -9.76 11.60
CA ARG A 149 -10.85 -10.79 10.94
C ARG A 149 -9.48 -10.25 10.53
N ASN A 150 -8.41 -10.85 11.04
CA ASN A 150 -7.04 -10.50 10.67
C ASN A 150 -6.30 -11.58 9.87
N ASP A 151 -6.86 -12.79 9.78
CA ASP A 151 -6.27 -13.89 9.03
C ASP A 151 -6.82 -13.92 7.58
N PHE A 152 -5.94 -13.57 6.64
CA PHE A 152 -6.22 -13.55 5.21
C PHE A 152 -5.24 -14.48 4.49
N LYS A 153 -5.77 -15.26 3.56
CA LYS A 153 -4.93 -16.01 2.63
C LYS A 153 -4.10 -15.03 1.81
N GLU A 154 -2.87 -15.43 1.54
CA GLU A 154 -1.99 -14.68 0.66
C GLU A 154 -2.64 -14.53 -0.72
N ILE A 155 -2.40 -13.37 -1.34
CA ILE A 155 -2.96 -13.05 -2.64
C ILE A 155 -2.36 -13.92 -3.75
N TRP A 156 -3.16 -14.28 -4.75
CA TRP A 156 -2.74 -15.21 -5.81
C TRP A 156 -1.61 -14.63 -6.68
N GLU A 157 -1.51 -13.30 -6.77
CA GLU A 157 -0.40 -12.61 -7.42
C GLU A 157 0.95 -13.05 -6.83
N CYS A 158 1.01 -13.32 -5.52
CA CYS A 158 2.25 -13.77 -4.88
C CYS A 158 2.76 -15.10 -5.42
N SER A 159 1.85 -16.01 -5.74
CA SER A 159 2.20 -17.28 -6.36
C SER A 159 2.79 -17.05 -7.75
N LYS A 160 2.14 -16.22 -8.58
CA LYS A 160 2.62 -15.89 -9.94
C LYS A 160 4.04 -15.30 -9.93
N ILE A 161 4.30 -14.31 -9.07
CA ILE A 161 5.63 -13.70 -8.95
C ILE A 161 6.70 -14.71 -8.53
N ARG A 162 6.39 -15.62 -7.60
CA ARG A 162 7.36 -16.64 -7.16
C ARG A 162 7.61 -17.72 -8.21
N PHE A 163 6.64 -18.00 -9.08
CA PHE A 163 6.84 -18.90 -10.23
C PHE A 163 7.70 -18.27 -11.32
N GLU A 164 7.57 -16.96 -11.59
CA GLU A 164 8.39 -16.26 -12.60
C GLU A 164 9.87 -16.10 -12.19
N LYS A 165 10.20 -16.28 -10.90
CA LYS A 165 11.57 -16.21 -10.36
C LYS A 165 12.31 -17.56 -10.31
N LYS A 166 11.65 -18.66 -10.66
CA LYS A 166 12.26 -20.00 -10.76
C LYS A 166 12.65 -20.30 -12.21
#